data_AF-A0A5C7RMD4-F1
#
_entry.id   AF-A0A5C7RMD4-F1
#
_cell.length_a   1.000
_cell.length_b   1.000
_cell.length_c   1.000
_cell.angle_alpha   90.00
_cell.angle_beta   90.00
_cell.angle_gamma   90.00
#
_symmetry.space_group_name_H-M   'P 1'
#
loop_
_entity.id
_entity.type
_entity.pdbx_description
1 polymer ?
#
loop_
_entity_poly.entity_id
_entity_poly.type
_entity_poly.pdbx_seq_one_letter_code
_entity_poly.pdbx_strand_id
1 'polypeptide(L)'
;MADPILAKLYKAQGLACLKTNPNEATVYFQQAQALYSKIGVKRYLNQLTRVTRTKTVKASLQAYQLSARAAAQLMGVSTPTLIRRAKRHPELLPHLALTMGTRTVYRFSPVDIKHYLQQQMISKQNKDLTK
;
A
#
# COMPACT_ATOMS: atom_id res chain seq x y z
N MET A 1 -22.17 -26.50 -26.40
CA MET A 1 -21.07 -26.67 -27.37
C MET A 1 -20.09 -25.53 -27.16
N ALA A 2 -18.79 -25.75 -27.33
CA ALA A 2 -17.80 -24.69 -27.19
C ALA A 2 -17.71 -23.90 -28.51
N ASP A 3 -17.94 -22.58 -28.48
CA ASP A 3 -17.87 -21.70 -29.65
C ASP A 3 -16.58 -20.87 -29.64
N PRO A 4 -15.48 -21.36 -30.25
CA PRO A 4 -14.18 -20.70 -30.18
C PRO A 4 -14.14 -19.37 -30.94
N ILE A 5 -14.98 -19.20 -31.96
CA ILE A 5 -15.05 -17.97 -32.77
C ILE A 5 -15.66 -16.85 -31.92
N LEU A 6 -16.82 -17.11 -31.34
CA LEU A 6 -17.57 -16.13 -30.55
C LEU A 6 -16.81 -15.76 -29.27
N ALA A 7 -16.16 -16.74 -28.65
CA ALA A 7 -15.28 -16.50 -27.52
C ALA A 7 -14.07 -15.58 -27.88
N LYS A 8 -13.49 -15.70 -29.10
CA LYS A 8 -12.39 -14.81 -29.55
C LYS A 8 -12.87 -13.37 -29.76
N LEU A 9 -14.09 -13.17 -30.23
CA LEU A 9 -14.69 -11.85 -30.39
C LEU A 9 -14.86 -11.16 -29.02
N TYR A 10 -15.43 -11.87 -28.03
CA TYR A 10 -15.52 -11.32 -26.68
C TYR A 10 -14.17 -11.04 -26.04
N LYS A 11 -13.16 -11.89 -26.29
CA LYS A 11 -11.79 -11.60 -25.85
C LYS A 11 -11.25 -10.31 -26.48
N ALA A 12 -11.48 -10.08 -27.78
CA ALA A 12 -11.03 -8.86 -28.45
C ALA A 12 -11.74 -7.61 -27.91
N GLN A 13 -13.05 -7.69 -27.68
CA GLN A 13 -13.83 -6.62 -27.05
C GLN A 13 -13.33 -6.30 -25.63
N GLY A 14 -13.10 -7.33 -24.81
CA GLY A 14 -12.55 -7.15 -23.47
C GLY A 14 -11.16 -6.49 -23.49
N LEU A 15 -10.32 -6.79 -24.49
CA LEU A 15 -9.02 -6.12 -24.64
C LEU A 15 -9.14 -4.66 -25.06
N ALA A 16 -10.10 -4.32 -25.92
CA ALA A 16 -10.36 -2.95 -26.32
C ALA A 16 -10.84 -2.10 -25.12
N CYS A 17 -11.74 -2.65 -24.30
CA CYS A 17 -12.27 -1.96 -23.11
C CYS A 17 -11.31 -1.95 -21.91
N LEU A 18 -10.21 -2.71 -21.94
CA LEU A 18 -9.35 -2.93 -20.77
C LEU A 18 -8.77 -1.63 -20.18
N LYS A 19 -8.48 -0.64 -21.02
CA LYS A 19 -7.88 0.64 -20.59
C LYS A 19 -8.93 1.74 -20.33
N THR A 20 -10.07 1.67 -20.99
CA THR A 20 -11.12 2.71 -20.93
C THR A 20 -12.15 2.38 -19.87
N ASN A 21 -12.68 1.16 -19.87
CA ASN A 21 -13.75 0.69 -19.01
C ASN A 21 -13.44 -0.69 -18.41
N PRO A 22 -12.70 -0.76 -17.28
CA PRO A 22 -12.30 -2.04 -16.69
C PRO A 22 -13.49 -2.91 -16.26
N ASN A 23 -14.62 -2.31 -15.90
CA ASN A 23 -15.84 -3.03 -15.50
C ASN A 23 -16.53 -3.73 -16.68
N GLU A 24 -16.51 -3.14 -17.88
CA GLU A 24 -17.05 -3.80 -19.07
C GLU A 24 -16.09 -4.88 -19.57
N ALA A 25 -14.78 -4.63 -19.46
CA ALA A 25 -13.76 -5.60 -19.83
C ALA A 25 -13.87 -6.91 -19.01
N THR A 26 -14.17 -6.84 -17.71
CA THR A 26 -14.38 -8.05 -16.89
C THR A 26 -15.56 -8.88 -17.38
N VAL A 27 -16.67 -8.24 -17.75
CA VAL A 27 -17.89 -8.90 -18.26
C VAL A 27 -17.59 -9.64 -19.57
N TYR A 28 -16.92 -8.98 -20.52
CA TYR A 28 -16.54 -9.62 -21.78
C TYR A 28 -15.56 -10.78 -21.59
N PHE A 29 -14.60 -10.66 -20.66
CA PHE A 29 -13.69 -11.76 -20.36
C PHE A 29 -14.39 -12.94 -19.66
N GLN A 30 -15.41 -12.69 -18.83
CA GLN A 30 -16.23 -13.75 -18.24
C GLN A 30 -17.06 -14.48 -19.31
N GLN A 31 -17.68 -13.74 -20.23
CA GLN A 31 -18.44 -14.31 -21.35
C GLN A 31 -17.53 -15.17 -22.26
N ALA A 32 -16.34 -14.66 -22.59
CA ALA A 32 -15.35 -15.43 -23.36
C ALA A 32 -14.92 -16.72 -22.64
N GLN A 33 -14.77 -16.69 -21.32
CA GLN A 33 -14.41 -17.87 -20.52
C GLN A 33 -15.55 -18.90 -20.43
N ALA A 34 -16.79 -18.43 -20.32
CA ALA A 34 -17.98 -19.29 -20.27
C ALA A 34 -18.18 -20.06 -21.59
N LEU A 35 -17.89 -19.42 -22.73
CA LEU A 35 -18.01 -20.03 -24.05
C LEU A 35 -16.83 -20.94 -24.40
N TYR A 36 -15.62 -20.56 -24.01
CA TYR A 36 -14.44 -21.37 -24.23
C TYR A 36 -13.42 -21.25 -23.09
N SER A 37 -13.38 -22.28 -22.24
CA SER A 37 -12.51 -22.31 -21.05
C SER A 37 -11.01 -22.22 -21.37
N LYS A 38 -10.58 -22.63 -22.57
CA LYS A 38 -9.17 -22.62 -23.01
C LYS A 38 -8.74 -21.32 -23.71
N ILE A 39 -9.54 -20.25 -23.68
CA ILE A 39 -9.26 -19.02 -24.46
C ILE A 39 -8.15 -18.10 -23.90
N GLY A 40 -7.69 -18.37 -22.67
CA GLY A 40 -6.57 -17.65 -22.07
C GLY A 40 -6.92 -16.26 -21.52
N VAL A 41 -8.16 -16.03 -21.10
CA VAL A 41 -8.61 -14.74 -20.50
C VAL A 41 -8.33 -14.62 -18.99
N LYS A 42 -7.94 -15.71 -18.33
CA LYS A 42 -7.67 -15.77 -16.88
C LYS A 42 -6.62 -14.76 -16.42
N ARG A 43 -5.59 -14.49 -17.23
CA ARG A 43 -4.56 -13.48 -16.92
C ARG A 43 -5.16 -12.07 -16.82
N TYR A 44 -6.05 -11.72 -17.72
CA TYR A 44 -6.69 -10.39 -17.76
C TYR A 44 -7.69 -10.24 -16.62
N LEU A 45 -8.48 -11.27 -16.33
CA LEU A 45 -9.36 -11.29 -15.15
C LEU A 45 -8.56 -11.13 -13.85
N ASN A 46 -7.42 -11.82 -13.71
CA ASN A 46 -6.54 -11.67 -12.56
C ASN A 46 -5.91 -10.27 -12.47
N GLN A 47 -5.66 -9.62 -13.60
CA GLN A 47 -5.13 -8.25 -13.62
C GLN A 47 -6.18 -7.23 -13.18
N LEU A 48 -7.44 -7.41 -13.59
CA LEU A 48 -8.56 -6.54 -13.24
C LEU A 48 -9.03 -6.76 -11.78
N THR A 49 -8.97 -8.00 -11.29
CA THR A 49 -9.38 -8.36 -9.91
C THR A 49 -8.27 -8.18 -8.88
N ARG A 50 -7.01 -8.08 -9.30
CA ARG A 50 -5.94 -7.65 -8.41
C ARG A 50 -6.21 -6.18 -8.05
N VAL A 51 -6.95 -6.00 -6.97
CA VAL A 51 -6.67 -4.95 -5.98
C VAL A 51 -5.16 -4.89 -5.92
N THR A 52 -4.60 -3.74 -6.27
CA THR A 52 -3.19 -3.43 -6.07
C THR A 52 -2.90 -3.70 -4.60
N ARG A 53 -2.55 -4.95 -4.28
CA ARG A 53 -1.66 -5.25 -3.19
C ARG A 53 -0.39 -4.57 -3.63
N THR A 54 -0.30 -3.28 -3.29
CA THR A 54 0.95 -2.62 -3.00
C THR A 54 1.63 -3.62 -2.09
N LYS A 55 2.48 -4.46 -2.69
CA LYS A 55 3.50 -5.16 -1.93
C LYS A 55 4.15 -4.00 -1.21
N THR A 56 4.00 -3.95 0.11
CA THR A 56 4.86 -3.17 0.97
C THR A 56 6.24 -3.71 0.65
N VAL A 57 6.87 -3.15 -0.39
CA VAL A 57 8.26 -3.33 -0.71
C VAL A 57 8.90 -3.10 0.64
N LYS A 58 9.53 -4.15 1.21
CA LYS A 58 10.27 -4.04 2.47
C LYS A 58 11.03 -2.74 2.35
N ALA A 59 10.59 -1.70 3.08
CA ALA A 59 11.09 -0.35 2.87
C ALA A 59 12.60 -0.50 2.88
N SER A 60 13.24 -0.15 1.77
CA SER A 60 14.66 -0.39 1.59
C SER A 60 15.34 0.10 2.87
N LEU A 61 16.37 -0.60 3.37
CA LEU A 61 17.03 -0.20 4.61
C LEU A 61 17.44 1.30 4.58
N GLN A 62 17.64 1.81 3.36
CA GLN A 62 17.81 3.23 2.98
C GLN A 62 16.67 4.18 3.36
N ALA A 63 15.44 3.72 3.59
CA ALA A 63 14.31 4.55 4.01
C ALA A 63 14.42 4.91 5.50
N TYR A 64 15.02 4.05 6.33
CA TYR A 64 15.16 4.24 7.77
C TYR A 64 16.48 4.95 8.14
N GLN A 65 16.68 6.15 7.60
CA GLN A 65 17.93 6.91 7.74
C GLN A 65 18.08 7.53 9.14
N LEU A 66 16.98 7.98 9.74
CA LEU A 66 17.04 8.77 10.96
C LEU A 66 17.30 7.92 12.19
N SER A 67 18.22 8.39 13.04
CA SER A 67 18.41 7.85 14.39
C SER A 67 17.25 8.27 15.29
N ALA A 68 17.01 7.51 16.37
CA ALA A 68 16.04 7.89 17.39
C ALA A 68 16.24 9.30 17.94
N ARG A 69 17.50 9.77 18.03
CA ARG A 69 17.83 11.13 18.48
C ARG A 69 17.41 12.20 17.48
N ALA A 70 17.78 12.02 16.21
CA ALA A 70 17.42 12.98 15.17
C ALA A 70 15.89 13.04 14.96
N ALA A 71 15.23 11.88 14.98
CA ALA A 71 13.77 11.78 14.94
C ALA A 71 13.10 12.53 16.09
N ALA A 72 13.63 12.39 17.31
CA ALA A 72 13.07 13.03 18.50
C ALA A 72 13.23 14.55 18.47
N GLN A 73 14.35 15.04 17.94
CA GLN A 73 14.59 16.47 17.70
C GLN A 73 13.58 17.05 16.70
N LEU A 74 13.33 16.36 15.58
CA LEU A 74 12.33 16.80 14.60
C LEU A 74 10.92 16.88 15.20
N MET A 75 10.60 16.00 16.15
CA MET A 75 9.31 15.98 16.81
C MET A 75 9.25 16.89 18.06
N GLY A 76 10.35 17.53 18.47
CA GLY A 76 10.40 18.33 19.69
C GLY A 76 10.15 17.55 20.99
N VAL A 77 10.49 16.25 21.02
CA VAL A 77 10.28 15.37 22.19
C VAL A 77 11.57 14.67 22.59
N SER A 78 11.59 14.08 23.80
CA SER A 78 12.73 13.26 24.24
C SER A 78 12.78 11.90 23.54
N THR A 79 13.99 11.37 23.34
CA THR A 79 14.23 10.06 22.72
C THR A 79 13.45 8.91 23.37
N PRO A 80 13.39 8.74 24.71
CA PRO A 80 12.60 7.66 25.31
C PRO A 80 11.09 7.84 25.07
N THR A 81 10.61 9.08 24.96
CA THR A 81 9.20 9.36 24.68
C THR A 81 8.84 8.95 23.26
N LEU A 82 9.71 9.24 22.29
CA LEU A 82 9.53 8.83 20.91
C LEU A 82 9.52 7.30 20.77
N ILE A 83 10.49 6.61 21.38
CA ILE A 83 10.55 5.13 21.34
C ILE A 83 9.29 4.52 21.97
N ARG A 84 8.81 5.09 23.08
CA ARG A 84 7.58 4.63 23.73
C ARG A 84 6.36 4.78 22.83
N ARG A 85 6.23 5.92 22.14
CA ARG A 85 5.14 6.17 21.17
C ARG A 85 5.21 5.20 19.99
N ALA A 86 6.40 4.98 19.44
CA ALA A 86 6.64 4.05 18.34
C ALA A 86 6.24 2.60 18.70
N LYS A 87 6.54 2.17 19.93
CA LYS A 87 6.13 0.85 20.44
C LYS A 87 4.62 0.75 20.66
N ARG A 88 3.99 1.82 21.15
CA ARG A 88 2.54 1.84 21.44
C ARG A 88 1.70 1.90 20.17
N HIS A 89 2.17 2.59 19.13
CA HIS A 89 1.46 2.80 17.88
C HIS A 89 2.37 2.53 16.67
N PRO A 90 2.66 1.25 16.37
CA PRO A 90 3.53 0.88 15.25
C PRO A 90 2.94 1.23 13.88
N GLU A 91 1.62 1.33 13.77
CA GLU A 91 0.92 1.71 12.53
C GLU A 91 1.14 3.19 12.16
N LEU A 92 1.17 4.07 13.17
CA LEU A 92 1.34 5.51 12.97
C LEU A 92 2.80 5.91 12.87
N LEU A 93 3.68 5.18 13.57
CA LEU A 93 5.10 5.48 13.64
C LEU A 93 5.90 4.19 13.45
N PRO A 94 6.03 3.72 12.20
CA PRO A 94 6.81 2.53 11.89
C PRO A 94 8.28 2.76 12.25
N HIS A 95 8.89 1.74 12.85
CA HIS A 95 10.25 1.81 13.33
C HIS A 95 10.99 0.51 13.04
N LEU A 96 12.28 0.64 12.82
CA LEU A 96 13.17 -0.48 12.60
C LEU A 96 14.07 -0.63 13.83
N ALA A 97 13.92 -1.75 14.54
CA ALA A 97 14.74 -2.10 15.69
C ALA A 97 15.85 -3.06 15.27
N LEU A 98 17.11 -2.63 15.41
CA LEU A 98 18.29 -3.44 15.14
C LEU A 98 18.94 -3.85 16.47
N THR A 99 19.07 -5.14 16.72
CA THR A 99 19.82 -5.68 17.85
C THR A 99 21.32 -5.72 17.49
N MET A 100 22.11 -4.89 18.15
CA MET A 100 23.57 -4.84 18.03
C MET A 100 24.18 -5.33 19.35
N GLY A 101 24.32 -6.66 19.49
CA GLY A 101 24.74 -7.28 20.75
C GLY A 101 23.75 -6.97 21.88
N THR A 102 24.21 -6.31 22.94
CA THR A 102 23.39 -5.94 24.10
C THR A 102 22.53 -4.70 23.91
N ARG A 103 22.68 -3.98 22.78
CA ARG A 103 21.99 -2.70 22.54
C ARG A 103 21.00 -2.81 21.39
N THR A 104 19.82 -2.22 21.55
CA THR A 104 18.83 -2.06 20.47
C THR A 104 18.91 -0.66 19.89
N VAL A 105 19.21 -0.53 18.60
CA VAL A 105 19.21 0.73 17.87
C VAL A 105 17.88 0.89 17.14
N TYR A 106 17.19 2.00 17.39
CA TYR A 106 15.95 2.34 16.71
C TYR A 106 16.22 3.30 15.56
N ARG A 107 15.69 2.96 14.38
CA ARG A 107 15.76 3.76 13.16
C ARG A 107 14.35 4.10 12.66
N PHE A 108 14.23 5.28 12.08
CA PHE A 108 12.97 5.86 11.65
C PHE A 108 13.07 6.43 10.24
N SER A 109 11.94 6.44 9.55
CA SER A 109 11.81 7.07 8.24
C SER A 109 11.50 8.56 8.40
N PRO A 110 12.19 9.45 7.65
CA PRO A 110 11.89 10.88 7.69
C PRO A 110 10.49 11.20 7.15
N VAL A 111 10.00 10.42 6.20
CA VAL A 111 8.67 10.60 5.60
C VAL A 111 7.59 10.31 6.65
N ASP A 112 7.73 9.21 7.37
CA ASP A 112 6.74 8.78 8.36
C ASP A 112 6.67 9.72 9.56
N ILE A 113 7.82 10.27 10.00
CA ILE A 113 7.84 11.28 11.06
C ILE A 113 7.13 12.58 10.62
N LYS A 114 7.33 13.01 9.37
CA LYS A 114 6.65 14.20 8.84
C LYS A 114 5.14 13.97 8.74
N HIS A 115 4.70 12.80 8.25
CA HIS A 115 3.29 12.45 8.23
C HIS A 115 2.68 12.40 9.63
N TYR A 116 3.38 11.81 10.59
CA TYR A 116 2.94 11.78 11.98
C TYR A 116 2.77 13.19 12.56
N LEU A 117 3.70 14.10 12.27
CA LEU A 117 3.60 15.51 12.69
C LEU A 117 2.42 16.22 12.03
N GLN A 118 2.20 16.02 10.73
CA GLN A 118 1.04 16.57 10.02
C GLN A 118 -0.28 16.07 10.64
N GLN A 119 -0.39 14.77 10.92
CA GLN A 119 -1.56 14.19 11.58
C GLN A 119 -1.79 14.75 13.00
N GLN A 120 -0.72 14.98 13.76
CA GLN A 120 -0.82 15.63 15.08
C GLN A 120 -1.29 17.08 14.98
N MET A 121 -0.87 17.83 13.96
CA MET A 121 -1.33 19.21 13.75
C MET A 121 -2.81 19.25 13.40
N ILE A 122 -3.26 18.38 12.50
CA ILE A 122 -4.68 18.24 12.12
C ILE A 122 -5.53 17.84 13.33
N SER A 123 -5.04 16.91 14.15
CA SER A 123 -5.74 16.46 15.36
C SER A 123 -5.85 17.54 16.43
N LYS A 124 -4.86 18.45 16.53
CA LYS A 124 -4.93 19.61 17.44
C LYS A 124 -5.92 20.66 16.93
N GLN A 125 -5.89 20.98 15.64
CA GLN A 125 -6.83 21.93 15.03
C GLN A 125 -8.29 21.51 15.22
N ASN A 126 -8.59 20.22 15.02
CA ASN A 126 -9.95 19.70 15.21
C ASN A 126 -10.41 19.76 16.67
N LYS A 127 -9.48 19.75 17.64
CA LYS A 127 -9.80 19.85 19.07
C LYS A 127 -10.11 21.28 19.50
N ASP A 128 -9.48 22.25 18.84
CA ASP A 128 -9.69 23.68 19.10
C ASP A 128 -10.98 24.20 18.44
N LEU A 129 -11.46 23.57 17.36
CA LEU A 129 -12.76 23.85 16.72
C LEU A 129 -13.99 23.35 17.51
N THR A 130 -13.77 22.51 18.51
CA THR A 130 -14.84 21.92 19.35
C THR A 130 -14.96 22.57 20.74
N LYS A 131 -14.32 23.73 20.95
CA LYS A 131 -14.45 24.55 22.15
C LYS A 131 -15.07 25.90 21.81
#